data_AF-A0A1B6DLV8-F1
#
_entry.id   AF-A0A1B6DLV8-F1
#
_cell.length_a   1.000
_cell.length_b   1.000
_cell.length_c   1.000
_cell.angle_alpha   90.00
_cell.angle_beta   90.00
_cell.angle_gamma   90.00
#
_symmetry.space_group_name_H-M   'P 1'
#
loop_
_entity.id
_entity.type
_entity.pdbx_description
1 polymer ?
#
loop_
_entity_poly.entity_id
_entity_poly.type
_entity_poly.pdbx_seq_one_letter_code
_entity_poly.pdbx_strand_id
1 'polypeptide(L)'
;MFLETLDEFCGSKFWDLNTTWYTDQPELTPCFEKTVLVWAPSIVLLIALPIEIYYIWSSKDKNIPWNWLNISKVVSIHKFQLFIHKNFINKVGEILILEN
;
A
#
# COMPACT_ATOMS: atom_id res chain seq x y z
N MET A 1 -6.72 -16.32 -11.17
CA MET A 1 -5.94 -15.19 -11.73
C MET A 1 -5.44 -14.23 -10.66
N PHE A 2 -6.10 -13.11 -10.29
CA PHE A 2 -5.45 -12.13 -9.37
C PHE A 2 -5.09 -12.68 -7.97
N LEU A 3 -5.93 -13.53 -7.37
CA LEU A 3 -5.63 -14.16 -6.08
C LEU A 3 -4.45 -15.15 -6.16
N GLU A 4 -4.30 -15.86 -7.29
CA GLU A 4 -3.18 -16.78 -7.51
C GLU A 4 -1.87 -16.01 -7.74
N THR A 5 -1.92 -14.88 -8.44
CA THR A 5 -0.79 -13.96 -8.58
C THR A 5 -0.32 -13.43 -7.22
N LEU A 6 -1.25 -13.15 -6.30
CA LEU A 6 -0.92 -12.73 -4.94
C LEU A 6 -0.37 -13.88 -4.09
N ASP A 7 -0.92 -15.09 -4.25
CA ASP A 7 -0.38 -16.30 -3.61
C ASP A 7 1.09 -16.51 -4.00
N GLU A 8 1.41 -16.37 -5.30
CA GLU A 8 2.77 -16.51 -5.82
C GLU A 8 3.69 -15.37 -5.38
N PHE A 9 3.21 -14.12 -5.42
CA PHE A 9 3.96 -12.96 -4.94
C PHE A 9 4.37 -13.12 -3.46
N CYS A 10 3.45 -13.63 -2.63
CA CYS A 10 3.67 -13.82 -1.19
C CYS A 10 4.33 -15.16 -0.83
N GLY A 11 4.36 -16.14 -1.74
CA GLY A 11 4.77 -17.52 -1.46
C GLY A 11 3.88 -18.24 -0.43
N SER A 12 2.68 -17.73 -0.17
CA SER A 12 1.72 -18.27 0.81
C SER A 12 0.29 -17.88 0.41
N LYS A 13 -0.71 -18.60 0.91
CA LYS A 13 -2.12 -18.33 0.58
C LYS A 13 -2.54 -16.93 1.02
N PHE A 14 -3.03 -16.14 0.09
CA PHE A 14 -3.61 -14.82 0.31
C PHE A 14 -4.85 -14.89 1.20
N TRP A 15 -5.71 -15.88 1.00
CA TRP A 15 -6.92 -16.03 1.82
C TRP A 15 -7.21 -17.50 2.08
N ASP A 16 -7.30 -17.86 3.37
CA ASP A 16 -7.69 -19.19 3.83
C ASP A 16 -8.88 -19.09 4.77
N LEU A 17 -10.02 -19.64 4.33
CA LEU A 17 -11.28 -19.64 5.09
C LEU A 17 -11.20 -20.50 6.35
N ASN A 18 -10.38 -21.56 6.35
CA ASN A 18 -10.30 -22.48 7.48
C ASN A 18 -9.59 -21.82 8.67
N THR A 19 -8.60 -20.98 8.39
CA THR A 19 -7.84 -20.22 9.38
C THR A 19 -8.52 -18.90 9.78
N THR A 20 -9.40 -18.35 8.93
CA THR A 20 -10.08 -17.06 9.21
C THR A 20 -11.49 -17.19 9.79
N TRP A 21 -12.29 -18.17 9.34
CA TRP A 21 -13.72 -18.24 9.68
C TRP A 21 -14.17 -19.57 10.30
N TYR A 22 -13.48 -20.69 10.02
CA TYR A 22 -13.85 -22.02 10.52
C TYR A 22 -12.97 -22.49 11.69
N THR A 23 -12.42 -21.56 12.47
CA THR A 23 -11.57 -21.83 13.64
C THR A 23 -12.05 -21.02 14.84
N ASP A 24 -11.82 -21.52 16.04
CA ASP A 24 -12.12 -20.83 17.31
C ASP A 24 -11.20 -19.62 17.54
N GLN A 25 -10.05 -19.58 16.86
CA GLN A 25 -9.07 -18.50 16.92
C GLN A 25 -8.78 -17.99 15.50
N PRO A 26 -9.56 -17.00 15.02
CA PRO A 26 -9.42 -16.51 13.67
C PRO A 26 -8.15 -15.68 13.52
N GLU A 27 -7.27 -16.10 12.61
CA GLU A 27 -6.05 -15.38 12.26
C GLU A 27 -6.07 -14.95 10.79
N LEU A 28 -5.60 -13.73 10.51
CA LEU A 28 -5.41 -13.27 9.14
C LEU A 28 -4.19 -13.95 8.54
N THR A 29 -4.24 -14.25 7.25
CA THR A 29 -3.10 -14.86 6.57
C THR A 29 -1.92 -13.87 6.52
N PRO A 30 -0.67 -14.35 6.61
CA PRO A 30 0.50 -13.48 6.52
C PRO A 30 0.54 -12.64 5.24
N CYS A 31 0.11 -13.22 4.11
CA CYS A 31 0.05 -12.49 2.85
C CYS A 31 -0.98 -11.35 2.87
N PHE A 32 -2.16 -11.55 3.46
CA PHE A 32 -3.16 -10.50 3.59
C PHE A 32 -2.66 -9.33 4.45
N GLU A 33 -1.94 -9.63 5.53
CA GLU A 33 -1.32 -8.62 6.38
C GLU A 33 -0.24 -7.80 5.67
N LYS A 34 0.61 -8.46 4.88
CA LYS A 34 1.70 -7.78 4.17
C LYS A 34 1.26 -7.06 2.89
N THR A 35 0.04 -7.34 2.41
CA THR A 35 -0.51 -6.71 1.21
C THR A 35 -1.62 -5.74 1.56
N VAL A 36 -2.83 -6.22 1.87
CA VAL A 36 -4.03 -5.38 2.06
C VAL A 36 -3.86 -4.41 3.21
N LEU A 37 -3.36 -4.85 4.37
CA LEU A 37 -3.19 -3.98 5.54
C LEU A 37 -2.15 -2.88 5.35
N VAL A 38 -1.13 -3.12 4.51
CA VAL A 38 -0.12 -2.11 4.15
C VAL A 38 -0.64 -1.18 3.04
N TRP A 39 -1.35 -1.72 2.06
CA TRP A 39 -1.81 -0.98 0.88
C TRP A 39 -3.09 -0.18 1.12
N ALA A 40 -4.00 -0.65 1.98
CA ALA A 40 -5.24 0.06 2.30
C ALA A 40 -5.01 1.48 2.85
N PRO A 41 -4.21 1.70 3.92
CA PRO A 41 -3.93 3.06 4.40
C PRO A 41 -3.19 3.89 3.34
N SER A 42 -2.37 3.24 2.51
CA SER A 42 -1.64 3.88 1.42
C SER A 42 -2.56 4.44 0.33
N ILE A 43 -3.60 3.69 -0.06
CA ILE A 43 -4.59 4.12 -1.05
C ILE A 43 -5.40 5.31 -0.53
N VAL A 44 -5.79 5.27 0.74
CA VAL A 44 -6.47 6.39 1.39
C VAL A 44 -5.60 7.65 1.36
N LEU A 45 -4.31 7.53 1.68
CA LEU A 45 -3.37 8.64 1.61
C LEU A 45 -3.20 9.16 0.17
N LEU A 46 -3.08 8.28 -0.83
CA LEU A 46 -2.98 8.69 -2.24
C LEU A 46 -4.17 9.53 -2.71
N ILE A 47 -5.37 9.25 -2.20
CA ILE A 47 -6.59 10.01 -2.52
C ILE A 47 -6.65 11.32 -1.71
N ALA A 48 -6.27 11.27 -0.42
CA ALA A 48 -6.30 12.45 0.46
C ALA A 48 -5.23 13.50 0.08
N LEU A 49 -4.06 13.07 -0.39
CA LEU A 49 -2.94 13.94 -0.75
C LEU A 49 -3.28 15.04 -1.77
N PRO A 50 -3.88 14.77 -2.94
CA PRO A 50 -4.25 15.84 -3.88
C PRO A 50 -5.30 16.80 -3.31
N ILE A 51 -6.19 16.32 -2.43
CA ILE A 51 -7.20 17.16 -1.75
C ILE A 51 -6.50 18.13 -0.80
N GLU A 52 -5.57 17.64 0.01
CA GLU A 52 -4.76 18.46 0.93
C GLU A 52 -3.89 19.45 0.18
N ILE A 53 -3.22 19.03 -0.91
CA ILE A 53 -2.41 19.92 -1.74
C ILE A 53 -3.28 21.03 -2.33
N TYR A 54 -4.46 20.70 -2.85
CA TYR A 54 -5.41 21.69 -3.37
C TYR A 54 -5.84 22.69 -2.28
N TYR A 55 -6.19 22.19 -1.09
CA TYR A 55 -6.58 23.01 0.05
C TYR A 55 -5.45 23.97 0.49
N ILE A 56 -4.22 23.47 0.60
CA ILE A 56 -3.04 24.27 0.94
C ILE A 56 -2.74 25.32 -0.14
N TRP A 57 -2.95 24.97 -1.42
CA TRP A 57 -2.68 25.88 -2.53
C TRP A 57 -3.72 26.99 -2.65
N SER A 58 -4.98 26.70 -2.29
CA SER A 58 -6.07 27.66 -2.29
C SER A 58 -6.13 28.52 -1.01
N SER A 59 -5.62 28.02 0.11
CA SER A 59 -5.62 28.73 1.39
C SER A 59 -4.66 29.92 1.42
N LYS A 60 -5.13 31.05 1.95
CA LYS A 60 -4.29 32.22 2.26
C LYS A 60 -3.42 32.00 3.50
N ASP A 61 -3.88 31.16 4.42
CA ASP A 61 -3.14 30.77 5.62
C ASP A 61 -2.31 29.51 5.36
N LYS A 62 -1.00 29.66 5.44
CA LYS A 62 -0.02 28.57 5.33
C LYS A 62 0.38 28.10 6.73
N ASN A 63 -0.50 27.34 7.37
CA ASN A 63 -0.31 26.83 8.73
C ASN A 63 0.81 25.76 8.85
N ILE A 64 1.36 25.29 7.73
CA ILE A 64 2.44 24.29 7.71
C ILE A 64 3.79 25.01 7.57
N PRO A 65 4.68 24.93 8.59
CA PRO A 65 6.02 25.46 8.49
C PRO A 65 6.86 24.58 7.54
N TRP A 66 7.00 25.02 6.28
CA TRP A 66 7.83 24.39 5.27
C TRP A 66 9.32 24.62 5.53
N ASN A 67 9.83 24.05 6.61
CA ASN A 67 11.27 23.99 6.87
C ASN A 67 11.88 22.75 6.22
N TRP A 68 13.20 22.76 6.02
CA TRP A 68 13.97 21.68 5.44
C TRP A 68 13.70 20.31 6.08
N LEU A 69 13.52 20.28 7.41
CA LEU A 69 13.19 19.06 8.15
C LEU A 69 11.81 18.48 7.78
N ASN A 70 10.84 19.32 7.44
CA ASN A 70 9.51 18.84 7.06
C ASN A 70 9.50 18.39 5.60
N ILE A 71 10.18 19.14 4.73
CA ILE A 71 10.36 18.80 3.31
C ILE A 71 11.08 17.46 3.19
N SER A 72 12.18 17.25 3.93
CA SER A 72 12.93 15.99 3.89
C SER A 72 12.11 14.79 4.36
N LYS A 73 11.29 14.96 5.41
CA LYS A 73 10.36 13.92 5.88
C LYS A 73 9.36 13.53 4.80
N VAL A 74 8.69 14.51 4.18
CA VAL A 74 7.70 14.27 3.13
C VAL A 74 8.33 13.57 1.93
N VAL A 75 9.50 14.04 1.48
CA VAL A 75 10.22 13.45 0.34
C VAL A 75 10.67 12.02 0.64
N SER A 76 11.20 11.74 1.83
CA SER A 76 11.62 10.38 2.22
C SER A 76 10.44 9.42 2.28
N ILE A 77 9.32 9.81 2.90
CA ILE A 77 8.11 8.98 2.98
C ILE A 77 7.56 8.70 1.59
N HIS A 78 7.44 9.73 0.74
CA HIS A 78 6.94 9.55 -0.63
C HIS A 78 7.84 8.66 -1.48
N LYS A 79 9.16 8.82 -1.38
CA LYS A 79 10.12 7.98 -2.12
C LYS A 79 10.07 6.53 -1.66
N PHE A 80 9.97 6.30 -0.35
CA PHE A 80 9.83 4.96 0.22
C PHE A 80 8.52 4.31 -0.26
N GLN A 81 7.41 5.02 -0.17
CA GLN A 81 6.12 4.56 -0.66
C GLN A 81 6.16 4.20 -2.14
N LEU A 82 6.74 5.07 -2.97
CA LEU A 82 6.87 4.84 -4.42
C LEU A 82 7.77 3.64 -4.72
N PHE A 83 8.84 3.42 -3.95
CA PHE A 83 9.70 2.26 -4.09
C PHE A 83 8.95 0.95 -3.81
N ILE A 84 8.21 0.88 -2.71
CA ILE A 84 7.41 -0.30 -2.36
C ILE A 84 6.33 -0.57 -3.43
N HIS A 85 5.59 0.47 -3.86
CA HIS A 85 4.59 0.33 -4.91
C HIS A 85 5.19 -0.15 -6.23
N LYS A 86 6.33 0.41 -6.65
CA LYS A 86 7.02 -0.01 -7.89
C LYS A 86 7.47 -1.47 -7.82
N ASN A 87 8.05 -1.90 -6.70
CA ASN A 87 8.49 -3.28 -6.54
C ASN A 87 7.32 -4.26 -6.62
N PHE A 88 6.20 -3.93 -5.96
CA PHE A 88 4.99 -4.75 -6.04
C PHE A 88 4.43 -4.82 -7.45
N ILE A 89 4.24 -3.67 -8.13
CA ILE A 89 3.70 -3.63 -9.49
C ILE A 89 4.60 -4.39 -10.46
N ASN A 90 5.92 -4.21 -10.36
CA ASN A 90 6.88 -4.93 -11.20
C ASN A 90 6.79 -6.44 -10.98
N LYS A 91 6.76 -6.89 -9.72
CA LYS A 91 6.74 -8.31 -9.40
C LYS A 91 5.43 -8.98 -9.81
N VAL A 92 4.30 -8.34 -9.53
CA VAL A 92 2.97 -8.79 -9.99
C VAL A 92 2.91 -8.81 -11.52
N GLY A 93 3.48 -7.80 -12.19
CA GLY A 93 3.57 -7.75 -13.66
C GLY A 93 4.40 -8.90 -14.25
N GLU A 94 5.55 -9.22 -13.66
CA GLU A 94 6.35 -10.39 -14.05
C GLU A 94 5.54 -11.69 -13.94
N ILE A 95 4.84 -11.89 -12.83
CA ILE A 95 4.04 -13.10 -12.59
C ILE A 95 2.90 -13.22 -13.62
N LEU A 96 2.18 -12.13 -13.86
CA LEU A 96 1.09 -12.12 -14.85
C LEU A 96 1.55 -12.42 -16.28
N ILE A 97 2.79 -12.07 -16.63
CA ILE A 97 3.39 -12.39 -17.94
C ILE A 97 3.77 -13.88 -18.04
N LEU A 98 4.12 -14.53 -16.93
CA LEU A 98 4.48 -15.95 -16.91
C LEU A 98 3.23 -16.87 -16.92
N GLU A 99 2.10 -16.37 -16.43
CA GLU A 99 0.81 -17.09 -16.37
C GLU A 99 -0.02 -16.99 -17.68
N ASN A 100 0.38 -16.15 -18.63
CA ASN A 100 -0.36 -15.88 -19.87
C ASN A 100 0.36 -16.40 -21.12
#